data_AF-A0A2E3MVY7-F1
#
_entry.id   AF-A0A2E3MVY7-F1
#
_cell.length_a   1.000
_cell.length_b   1.000
_cell.length_c   1.000
_cell.angle_alpha   90.00
_cell.angle_beta   90.00
_cell.angle_gamma   90.00
#
_symmetry.space_group_name_H-M   'P 1'
#
loop_
_entity.id
_entity.type
_entity.pdbx_description
1 polymer ?
#
loop_
_entity_poly.entity_id
_entity_poly.type
_entity_poly.pdbx_seq_one_letter_code
_entity_poly.pdbx_strand_id
1 'polypeptide(L)'
;MAIALEQFVKSVSDSGILSGREMDAVRSAMASQPLEVQDFARELVNQGKLTIFQARNIVAGGANRLVLGSYVILDKLGAGGMGTVYKAQHRRMKRVVALKVLPTAKMSKSSMVERFQREVEAAAKLDHPNVVTAHDADEHRGLHYLVMEYVDGFDLAYLVDRCGRLPAESVDWIIQVANGLNYAHNQGVVHRDIKPANLLLDTSGTVKILDMGLARFDEQADGNEEDESGLTQMGEIIGTLDFMSPEQAEDTRRADARSDIYSLGCTLYYLLTAQYLFPEETVLKKLLAHRTSPVPSLRSICPDVSESLDLFFQQMVAKSPDDRPQTMDAVIEALQEERRQDPASSQSKQGITELLGPLEEERRSEGRIREQRETEQMMRTKPVTTPVTSKQPSTSTDVNELIQGVEDDARDGRNKSSQRRSERRQVEPSRPATKDSGTTNLSLVLACKCGAVFAAPGKLAGKILSCPSCSGKIPIPDPKKRVAGEYADVQCPCGVRFFATSGAFGKTLKCRQCRKPVSIPNPKSRAVSCKKCGQRFAASQSLAGKTVACPSCSGAIKVPPL
;
A
#
# COMPACT_ATOMS: atom_id res chain seq x y z
N MET A 1 -18.44 21.36 13.98
CA MET A 1 -19.37 22.44 13.59
C MET A 1 -19.57 22.34 12.08
N ALA A 2 -20.78 22.50 11.57
CA ALA A 2 -20.98 22.80 10.15
C ALA A 2 -20.68 24.29 9.95
N ILE A 3 -19.75 24.64 9.06
CA ILE A 3 -19.40 26.02 8.74
C ILE A 3 -20.59 26.70 8.03
N ALA A 4 -20.91 27.95 8.37
CA ALA A 4 -21.94 28.71 7.65
C ALA A 4 -21.43 29.12 6.25
N LEU A 5 -22.33 29.39 5.29
CA LEU A 5 -21.92 29.75 3.92
C LEU A 5 -21.06 31.01 3.88
N GLU A 6 -21.42 32.01 4.68
CA GLU A 6 -20.64 33.25 4.80
C GLU A 6 -19.25 33.00 5.40
N GLN A 7 -19.16 32.07 6.35
CA GLN A 7 -17.88 31.64 6.92
C GLN A 7 -17.05 30.84 5.92
N PHE A 8 -17.68 29.99 5.10
CA PHE A 8 -17.03 29.28 4.00
C PHE A 8 -16.42 30.26 3.01
N VAL A 9 -17.24 31.17 2.47
CA VAL A 9 -16.82 32.20 1.51
C VAL A 9 -15.69 33.05 2.11
N LYS A 10 -15.84 33.50 3.36
CA LYS A 10 -14.79 34.26 4.03
C LYS A 10 -13.51 33.45 4.17
N SER A 11 -13.58 32.19 4.60
CA SER A 11 -12.39 31.34 4.79
C SER A 11 -11.63 31.06 3.49
N VAL A 12 -12.34 30.89 2.37
CA VAL A 12 -11.73 30.67 1.04
C VAL A 12 -11.09 31.95 0.53
N SER A 13 -11.73 33.09 0.75
CA SER A 13 -11.20 34.40 0.34
C SER A 13 -9.98 34.78 1.20
N ASP A 14 -10.06 34.61 2.52
CA ASP A 14 -8.99 34.94 3.47
C ASP A 14 -7.76 34.02 3.27
N SER A 15 -7.97 32.75 2.93
CA SER A 15 -6.88 31.83 2.57
C SER A 15 -6.26 32.15 1.20
N GLY A 16 -6.97 32.88 0.36
CA GLY A 16 -6.52 33.26 -0.98
C GLY A 16 -6.40 32.09 -1.96
N ILE A 17 -7.22 31.04 -1.73
CA ILE A 17 -7.39 29.89 -2.64
C ILE A 17 -8.19 30.34 -3.87
N LEU A 18 -9.28 31.08 -3.65
CA LEU A 18 -10.08 31.75 -4.69
C LEU A 18 -10.30 33.20 -4.31
N SER A 19 -10.42 34.06 -5.32
CA SER A 19 -10.75 35.47 -5.08
C SER A 19 -12.24 35.65 -4.76
N GLY A 20 -12.58 36.71 -4.03
CA GLY A 20 -13.98 37.07 -3.77
C GLY A 20 -14.81 37.20 -5.05
N ARG A 21 -14.23 37.78 -6.12
CA ARG A 21 -14.88 37.89 -7.43
C ARG A 21 -15.22 36.55 -8.06
N GLU A 22 -14.34 35.56 -7.94
CA GLU A 22 -14.61 34.21 -8.46
C GLU A 22 -15.73 33.53 -7.69
N MET A 23 -15.78 33.72 -6.37
CA MET A 23 -16.86 33.18 -5.55
C MET A 23 -18.20 33.90 -5.80
N ASP A 24 -18.18 35.22 -5.98
CA ASP A 24 -19.38 36.00 -6.31
C ASP A 24 -19.96 35.62 -7.67
N ALA A 25 -19.10 35.33 -8.66
CA ALA A 25 -19.51 34.85 -9.97
C ALA A 25 -20.25 33.50 -9.87
N VAL A 26 -19.70 32.54 -9.12
CA VAL A 26 -20.33 31.23 -8.90
C VAL A 26 -21.64 31.39 -8.14
N ARG A 27 -21.65 32.22 -7.08
CA ARG A 27 -22.84 32.49 -6.27
C ARG A 27 -23.96 33.12 -7.09
N SER A 28 -23.62 34.05 -7.99
CA SER A 28 -24.59 34.71 -8.88
C SER A 28 -25.18 33.74 -9.91
N ALA A 29 -24.41 32.77 -10.39
CA ALA A 29 -24.90 31.72 -11.29
C ALA A 29 -25.88 30.75 -10.61
N MET A 30 -25.83 30.62 -9.29
CA MET A 30 -26.66 29.72 -8.49
C MET A 30 -27.91 30.38 -7.87
N ALA A 31 -28.23 31.63 -8.24
CA ALA A 31 -29.17 32.53 -7.56
C ALA A 31 -30.65 32.09 -7.43
N SER A 32 -31.00 30.86 -7.81
CA SER A 32 -32.39 30.38 -7.84
C SER A 32 -32.87 29.61 -6.60
N GLN A 33 -32.06 29.31 -5.58
CA GLN A 33 -32.46 28.53 -4.38
C GLN A 33 -31.65 28.91 -3.11
N PRO A 34 -32.12 28.57 -1.88
CA PRO A 34 -31.29 28.67 -0.68
C PRO A 34 -30.10 27.72 -0.81
N LEU A 35 -28.89 28.25 -0.76
CA LEU A 35 -27.66 27.48 -0.96
C LEU A 35 -27.11 26.99 0.37
N GLU A 36 -27.09 25.68 0.55
CA GLU A 36 -26.29 25.06 1.59
C GLU A 36 -24.81 25.11 1.22
N VAL A 37 -23.92 25.12 2.22
CA VAL A 37 -22.46 25.17 2.00
C VAL A 37 -21.97 24.05 1.09
N GLN A 38 -22.57 22.88 1.20
CA GLN A 38 -22.17 21.74 0.40
C GLN A 38 -22.56 21.85 -1.07
N ASP A 39 -23.71 22.48 -1.36
CA ASP A 39 -24.13 22.70 -2.75
C ASP A 39 -23.25 23.75 -3.41
N PHE A 40 -22.88 24.80 -2.67
CA PHE A 40 -21.92 25.80 -3.14
C PHE A 40 -20.52 25.21 -3.36
N ALA A 41 -20.02 24.40 -2.41
CA ALA A 41 -18.74 23.73 -2.54
C ALA A 41 -18.71 22.75 -3.73
N ARG A 42 -19.82 22.05 -4.00
CA ARG A 42 -19.95 21.14 -5.15
C ARG A 42 -19.91 21.91 -6.46
N GLU A 43 -20.58 23.05 -6.55
CA GLU A 43 -20.55 23.84 -7.77
C GLU A 43 -19.16 24.39 -8.06
N LEU A 44 -18.41 24.80 -7.02
CA LEU A 44 -17.01 25.16 -7.17
C LEU A 44 -16.14 23.99 -7.70
N VAL A 45 -16.44 22.75 -7.28
CA VAL A 45 -15.79 21.55 -7.84
C VAL A 45 -16.20 21.32 -9.30
N ASN A 46 -17.50 21.39 -9.61
CA ASN A 46 -18.03 21.18 -10.97
C ASN A 46 -17.43 22.16 -11.98
N GLN A 47 -17.20 23.41 -11.56
CA GLN A 47 -16.56 24.43 -12.38
C GLN A 47 -15.02 24.33 -12.40
N GLY A 48 -14.43 23.33 -11.76
CA GLY A 48 -12.98 23.13 -11.68
C GLY A 48 -12.24 24.19 -10.86
N LYS A 49 -12.95 24.94 -10.02
CA LYS A 49 -12.39 26.01 -9.16
C LYS A 49 -11.76 25.46 -7.89
N LEU A 50 -12.29 24.36 -7.36
CA LEU A 50 -11.72 23.62 -6.24
C LEU A 50 -11.57 22.14 -6.61
N THR A 51 -10.58 21.48 -6.02
CA THR A 51 -10.58 20.01 -5.98
C THR A 51 -11.57 19.53 -4.92
N ILE A 52 -12.01 18.27 -5.02
CA ILE A 52 -12.87 17.67 -3.99
C ILE A 52 -12.15 17.64 -2.64
N PHE A 53 -10.86 17.31 -2.66
CA PHE A 53 -10.03 17.35 -1.46
C PHE A 53 -10.07 18.73 -0.79
N GLN A 54 -9.93 19.81 -1.57
CA GLN A 54 -10.05 21.17 -1.06
C GLN A 54 -11.45 21.46 -0.52
N ALA A 55 -12.50 21.17 -1.30
CA ALA A 55 -13.88 21.41 -0.91
C ALA A 55 -14.24 20.72 0.41
N ARG A 56 -13.87 19.45 0.58
CA ARG A 56 -14.08 18.69 1.82
C ARG A 56 -13.36 19.30 3.01
N ASN A 57 -12.09 19.67 2.83
CA ASN A 57 -11.31 20.29 3.89
C ASN A 57 -11.84 21.67 4.28
N ILE A 58 -12.28 22.49 3.31
CA ILE A 58 -12.87 23.80 3.56
C ILE A 58 -14.21 23.66 4.31
N VAL A 59 -15.08 22.72 3.89
CA VAL A 59 -16.35 22.43 4.60
C VAL A 59 -16.10 21.98 6.04
N ALA A 60 -15.01 21.27 6.31
CA ALA A 60 -14.59 20.90 7.66
C ALA A 60 -13.96 22.05 8.47
N GLY A 61 -13.88 23.27 7.92
CA GLY A 61 -13.27 24.45 8.55
C GLY A 61 -11.76 24.56 8.35
N GLY A 62 -11.20 23.78 7.43
CA GLY A 62 -9.77 23.63 7.21
C GLY A 62 -9.15 24.48 6.10
N ALA A 63 -9.82 25.52 5.60
CA ALA A 63 -9.36 26.30 4.44
C ALA A 63 -7.90 26.81 4.57
N ASN A 64 -7.56 27.35 5.74
CA ASN A 64 -6.22 27.87 6.02
C ASN A 64 -5.12 26.80 6.06
N ARG A 65 -5.48 25.50 6.17
CA ARG A 65 -4.53 24.37 6.18
C ARG A 65 -4.18 23.90 4.77
N LEU A 66 -4.95 24.32 3.76
CA LEU A 66 -4.69 24.02 2.35
C LEU A 66 -3.65 24.96 1.73
N VAL A 67 -3.12 25.91 2.50
CA VAL A 67 -2.11 26.86 2.03
C VAL A 67 -0.88 26.74 2.93
N LEU A 68 0.24 26.37 2.32
CA LEU A 68 1.56 26.30 2.95
C LEU A 68 2.49 27.25 2.18
N GLY A 69 2.83 28.38 2.81
CA GLY A 69 3.64 29.42 2.18
C GLY A 69 3.07 29.88 0.84
N SER A 70 3.85 29.69 -0.22
CA SER A 70 3.48 30.04 -1.61
C SER A 70 2.68 28.96 -2.35
N TYR A 71 2.29 27.88 -1.67
CA TYR A 71 1.70 26.69 -2.28
C TYR A 71 0.27 26.45 -1.79
N VAL A 72 -0.61 26.08 -2.72
CA VAL A 72 -1.98 25.66 -2.43
C VAL A 72 -2.08 24.15 -2.66
N ILE A 73 -2.44 23.41 -1.62
CA ILE A 73 -2.62 21.96 -1.66
C ILE A 73 -3.83 21.61 -2.53
N LEU A 74 -3.63 20.68 -3.46
CA LEU A 74 -4.62 20.17 -4.40
C LEU A 74 -5.16 18.80 -3.96
N ASP A 75 -4.29 17.90 -3.49
CA ASP A 75 -4.67 16.55 -3.02
C ASP A 75 -3.60 15.96 -2.09
N LYS A 76 -3.93 14.88 -1.37
CA LYS A 76 -2.99 14.07 -0.60
C LYS A 76 -2.50 12.90 -1.46
N LEU A 77 -1.17 12.79 -1.63
CA LEU A 77 -0.53 11.73 -2.42
C LEU A 77 -0.23 10.48 -1.58
N GLY A 78 0.20 10.67 -0.33
CA GLY A 78 0.54 9.56 0.56
C GLY A 78 0.88 10.03 1.98
N ALA A 79 0.89 9.12 2.94
CA ALA A 79 1.31 9.37 4.32
C ALA A 79 2.09 8.17 4.85
N GLY A 80 3.18 8.43 5.56
CA GLY A 80 4.09 7.42 6.10
C GLY A 80 4.82 7.89 7.35
N GLY A 81 5.77 7.08 7.84
CA GLY A 81 6.53 7.36 9.07
C GLY A 81 7.39 8.63 9.01
N MET A 82 7.76 9.05 7.79
CA MET A 82 8.58 10.23 7.49
C MET A 82 7.77 11.48 7.16
N GLY A 83 6.44 11.43 7.13
CA GLY A 83 5.60 12.58 6.86
C GLY A 83 4.46 12.31 5.90
N THR A 84 3.78 13.39 5.49
CA THR A 84 2.69 13.34 4.51
C THR A 84 3.11 14.07 3.24
N VAL A 85 2.86 13.45 2.09
CA VAL A 85 3.15 14.04 0.78
C VAL A 85 1.84 14.53 0.14
N TYR A 86 1.84 15.78 -0.30
CA TYR A 86 0.70 16.43 -0.93
C TYR A 86 1.02 16.85 -2.36
N LYS A 87 0.04 16.78 -3.26
CA LYS A 87 0.08 17.48 -4.54
C LYS A 87 -0.32 18.92 -4.28
N ALA A 88 0.47 19.88 -4.73
CA ALA A 88 0.20 21.30 -4.55
C ALA A 88 0.49 22.10 -5.81
N GLN A 89 0.03 23.34 -5.85
CA GLN A 89 0.33 24.29 -6.91
C GLN A 89 0.96 25.55 -6.34
N HIS A 90 2.09 25.96 -6.92
CA HIS A 90 2.71 27.24 -6.61
C HIS A 90 1.81 28.39 -7.09
N ARG A 91 1.45 29.33 -6.21
CA ARG A 91 0.42 30.36 -6.46
C ARG A 91 0.73 31.29 -7.63
N ARG A 92 1.99 31.72 -7.76
CA ARG A 92 2.44 32.65 -8.83
C ARG A 92 2.80 31.92 -10.12
N MET A 93 3.74 30.99 -10.06
CA MET A 93 4.20 30.22 -11.22
C MET A 93 3.19 29.23 -11.79
N LYS A 94 2.11 28.92 -11.05
CA LYS A 94 1.10 27.89 -11.41
C LYS A 94 1.66 26.49 -11.64
N ARG A 95 2.91 26.24 -11.23
CA ARG A 95 3.57 24.93 -11.30
C ARG A 95 2.99 23.97 -10.27
N VAL A 96 2.70 22.74 -10.70
CA VAL A 96 2.31 21.64 -9.82
C VAL A 96 3.56 21.00 -9.22
N VAL A 97 3.54 20.74 -7.91
CA VAL A 97 4.66 20.22 -7.12
C VAL A 97 4.20 19.16 -6.13
N ALA A 98 5.13 18.36 -5.63
CA ALA A 98 4.92 17.50 -4.47
C ALA A 98 5.47 18.20 -3.21
N LEU A 99 4.69 18.24 -2.13
CA LEU A 99 5.09 18.81 -0.85
C LEU A 99 5.20 17.68 0.18
N LYS A 100 6.42 17.37 0.64
CA LYS A 100 6.64 16.46 1.76
C LYS A 100 6.66 17.27 3.05
N VAL A 101 5.62 17.09 3.87
CA VAL A 101 5.43 17.81 5.13
C VAL A 101 5.77 16.89 6.28
N LEU A 102 6.62 17.35 7.19
CA LEU A 102 7.06 16.56 8.34
C LEU A 102 6.05 16.62 9.51
N PRO A 103 5.98 15.56 10.35
CA PRO A 103 5.14 15.57 11.55
C PRO A 103 5.68 16.50 12.65
N THR A 104 4.86 17.41 13.20
CA THR A 104 5.23 18.34 14.29
C THR A 104 5.52 17.62 15.60
N ALA A 105 4.85 16.49 15.87
CA ALA A 105 5.04 15.71 17.10
C ALA A 105 6.48 15.22 17.29
N LYS A 106 7.28 15.19 16.21
CA LYS A 106 8.69 14.78 16.24
C LYS A 106 9.67 15.97 16.20
N MET A 107 9.18 17.20 16.05
CA MET A 107 9.98 18.43 15.97
C MET A 107 10.36 19.00 17.35
N SER A 108 9.80 18.47 18.44
CA SER A 108 10.24 18.80 19.80
C SER A 108 11.62 18.21 20.15
N LYS A 109 12.16 17.33 19.30
CA LYS A 109 13.52 16.79 19.40
C LYS A 109 14.40 17.49 18.35
N SER A 110 15.41 18.23 18.79
CA SER A 110 16.36 18.97 17.91
C SER A 110 16.97 18.09 16.82
N SER A 111 17.19 16.80 17.12
CA SER A 111 17.80 15.84 16.19
C SER A 111 16.98 15.58 14.92
N MET A 112 15.64 15.73 14.92
CA MET A 112 14.85 15.51 13.71
C MET A 112 14.85 16.72 12.75
N VAL A 113 14.90 17.93 13.30
CA VAL A 113 15.04 19.17 12.50
C VAL A 113 16.38 19.18 11.80
N GLU A 114 17.46 18.85 12.52
CA GLU A 114 18.81 18.75 11.95
C GLU A 114 18.88 17.68 10.84
N ARG A 115 18.22 16.53 11.04
CA ARG A 115 18.12 15.48 10.00
C ARG A 115 17.38 15.97 8.76
N PHE A 116 16.27 16.70 8.94
CA PHE A 116 15.56 17.28 7.81
C PHE A 116 16.39 18.31 7.07
N GLN A 117 17.11 19.18 7.78
CA GLN A 117 18.01 20.15 7.15
C GLN A 117 19.10 19.44 6.33
N ARG A 118 19.69 18.36 6.84
CA ARG A 118 20.63 17.53 6.07
C ARG A 118 19.96 16.89 4.84
N GLU A 119 18.72 16.42 4.98
CA GLU A 119 17.94 15.86 3.86
C GLU A 119 17.73 16.91 2.75
N VAL A 120 17.32 18.12 3.15
CA VAL A 120 17.15 19.28 2.27
C VAL A 120 18.47 19.64 1.58
N GLU A 121 19.56 19.78 2.33
CA GLU A 121 20.87 20.17 1.80
C GLU A 121 21.43 19.16 0.81
N ALA A 122 21.29 17.86 1.07
CA ALA A 122 21.75 16.83 0.14
C ALA A 122 20.81 16.69 -1.06
N ALA A 123 19.49 16.80 -0.89
CA ALA A 123 18.56 16.83 -2.03
C ALA A 123 18.80 18.06 -2.94
N ALA A 124 19.16 19.21 -2.36
CA ALA A 124 19.47 20.44 -3.09
C ALA A 124 20.74 20.36 -3.94
N LYS A 125 21.65 19.43 -3.64
CA LYS A 125 22.86 19.20 -4.45
C LYS A 125 22.59 18.39 -5.71
N LEU A 126 21.41 17.76 -5.81
CA LEU A 126 21.12 16.79 -6.84
C LEU A 126 20.21 17.39 -7.92
N ASP A 127 20.74 17.48 -9.13
CA ASP A 127 19.99 17.83 -10.33
C ASP A 127 20.33 16.85 -11.45
N HIS A 128 19.45 15.87 -11.66
CA HIS A 128 19.65 14.79 -12.62
C HIS A 128 18.30 14.28 -13.15
N PRO A 129 18.16 13.94 -14.45
CA PRO A 129 16.89 13.48 -15.03
C PRO A 129 16.27 12.29 -14.29
N ASN A 130 17.09 11.39 -13.74
CA ASN A 130 16.67 10.19 -13.01
C ASN A 130 16.58 10.36 -11.48
N VAL A 131 16.69 11.59 -10.95
CA VAL A 131 16.50 11.89 -9.52
C VAL A 131 15.40 12.94 -9.40
N VAL A 132 14.49 12.77 -8.44
CA VAL A 132 13.46 13.78 -8.19
C VAL A 132 14.11 15.06 -7.69
N THR A 133 13.88 16.17 -8.40
CA THR A 133 14.49 17.45 -8.07
C THR A 133 13.81 18.10 -6.86
N ALA A 134 14.60 18.51 -5.87
CA ALA A 134 14.16 19.44 -4.84
C ALA A 134 14.11 20.86 -5.41
N HIS A 135 12.96 21.53 -5.30
CA HIS A 135 12.78 22.89 -5.78
C HIS A 135 13.01 23.94 -4.69
N ASP A 136 12.60 23.62 -3.46
CA ASP A 136 12.66 24.55 -2.33
C ASP A 136 12.46 23.78 -1.02
N ALA A 137 12.81 24.38 0.11
CA ALA A 137 12.48 23.88 1.44
C ALA A 137 12.25 25.06 2.37
N ASP A 138 11.17 25.01 3.14
CA ASP A 138 10.71 26.17 3.89
C ASP A 138 9.89 25.77 5.11
N GLU A 139 9.57 26.73 5.94
CA GLU A 139 8.76 26.58 7.14
C GLU A 139 7.54 27.51 7.10
N HIS A 140 6.35 26.95 7.31
CA HIS A 140 5.14 27.74 7.44
C HIS A 140 4.35 27.35 8.68
N ARG A 141 4.22 28.29 9.62
CA ARG A 141 3.49 28.09 10.88
C ARG A 141 4.03 26.91 11.70
N GLY A 142 5.36 26.78 11.80
CA GLY A 142 6.00 25.67 12.51
C GLY A 142 6.00 24.33 11.76
N LEU A 143 5.55 24.32 10.50
CA LEU A 143 5.57 23.13 9.64
C LEU A 143 6.71 23.26 8.64
N HIS A 144 7.72 22.40 8.79
CA HIS A 144 8.76 22.23 7.79
C HIS A 144 8.23 21.39 6.62
N TYR A 145 8.51 21.84 5.41
CA TYR A 145 8.16 21.12 4.19
C TYR A 145 9.26 21.21 3.14
N LEU A 146 9.40 20.13 2.38
CA LEU A 146 10.26 20.06 1.19
C LEU A 146 9.37 20.11 -0.05
N VAL A 147 9.70 21.01 -0.97
CA VAL A 147 9.04 21.17 -2.26
C VAL A 147 9.84 20.40 -3.30
N MET A 148 9.19 19.47 -3.97
CA MET A 148 9.80 18.58 -4.95
C MET A 148 9.06 18.64 -6.28
N GLU A 149 9.74 18.21 -7.33
CA GLU A 149 9.12 17.89 -8.60
C GLU A 149 7.92 16.95 -8.39
N TYR A 150 6.78 17.26 -9.02
CA TYR A 150 5.67 16.33 -9.10
C TYR A 150 5.86 15.45 -10.34
N VAL A 151 6.13 14.17 -10.11
CA VAL A 151 6.23 13.18 -11.18
C VAL A 151 4.85 12.59 -11.46
N ASP A 152 4.31 12.84 -12.65
CA ASP A 152 3.07 12.20 -13.09
C ASP A 152 3.38 10.82 -13.65
N GLY A 153 3.04 9.79 -12.87
CA GLY A 153 3.40 8.42 -13.20
C GLY A 153 2.96 7.42 -12.14
N PHE A 154 3.61 6.26 -12.14
CA PHE A 154 3.39 5.18 -11.19
C PHE A 154 4.72 4.71 -10.62
N ASP A 155 4.74 4.31 -9.36
CA ASP A 155 5.91 3.61 -8.83
C ASP A 155 6.02 2.20 -9.41
N LEU A 156 7.25 1.68 -9.50
CA LEU A 156 7.48 0.37 -10.10
C LEU A 156 6.87 -0.78 -9.27
N ALA A 157 6.61 -0.60 -7.97
CA ALA A 157 5.91 -1.62 -7.16
C ALA A 157 4.44 -1.73 -7.59
N TYR A 158 3.78 -0.59 -7.82
CA TYR A 158 2.42 -0.54 -8.35
C TYR A 158 2.30 -1.23 -9.71
N LEU A 159 3.28 -1.02 -10.60
CA LEU A 159 3.30 -1.69 -11.90
C LEU A 159 3.40 -3.22 -11.74
N VAL A 160 4.26 -3.72 -10.86
CA VAL A 160 4.36 -5.16 -10.60
C VAL A 160 3.07 -5.72 -9.98
N ASP A 161 2.44 -5.01 -9.05
CA ASP A 161 1.17 -5.44 -8.44
C ASP A 161 0.04 -5.59 -9.47
N ARG A 162 -0.04 -4.64 -10.42
CA ARG A 162 -1.09 -4.62 -11.44
C ARG A 162 -0.81 -5.54 -12.63
N CYS A 163 0.43 -5.57 -13.12
CA CYS A 163 0.79 -6.24 -14.36
C CYS A 163 1.49 -7.59 -14.13
N GLY A 164 1.95 -7.87 -12.92
CA GLY A 164 2.80 -9.01 -12.62
C GLY A 164 4.24 -8.74 -13.07
N ARG A 165 4.81 -9.66 -13.85
CA ARG A 165 6.18 -9.53 -14.34
C ARG A 165 6.25 -8.37 -15.34
N LEU A 166 7.25 -7.52 -15.17
CA LEU A 166 7.51 -6.44 -16.10
C LEU A 166 8.37 -6.94 -17.27
N PRO A 167 8.27 -6.30 -18.44
CA PRO A 167 8.93 -6.80 -19.64
C PRO A 167 10.44 -6.53 -19.58
N ALA A 168 11.20 -7.03 -20.56
CA ALA A 168 12.67 -6.94 -20.57
C ALA A 168 13.19 -5.49 -20.55
N GLU A 169 12.38 -4.53 -21.02
CA GLU A 169 12.62 -3.08 -20.93
C GLU A 169 12.80 -2.59 -19.49
N SER A 170 12.38 -3.37 -18.49
CA SER A 170 12.69 -3.07 -17.09
C SER A 170 14.20 -3.05 -16.82
N VAL A 171 15.04 -3.68 -17.65
CA VAL A 171 16.50 -3.50 -17.60
C VAL A 171 16.91 -2.07 -17.99
N ASP A 172 16.26 -1.46 -18.99
CA ASP A 172 16.53 -0.07 -19.37
C ASP A 172 16.14 0.90 -18.24
N TRP A 173 15.07 0.59 -17.50
CA TRP A 173 14.70 1.32 -16.29
C TRP A 173 15.75 1.17 -15.19
N ILE A 174 16.30 -0.02 -14.99
CA ILE A 174 17.39 -0.24 -14.03
C ILE A 174 18.65 0.53 -14.44
N ILE A 175 18.97 0.62 -15.73
CA ILE A 175 20.06 1.47 -16.23
C ILE A 175 19.80 2.94 -15.92
N GLN A 176 18.58 3.43 -16.12
CA GLN A 176 18.19 4.81 -15.75
C GLN A 176 18.38 5.07 -14.25
N VAL A 177 17.97 4.14 -13.39
CA VAL A 177 18.17 4.22 -11.94
C VAL A 177 19.66 4.20 -11.59
N ALA A 178 20.44 3.33 -12.23
CA ALA A 178 21.88 3.26 -12.05
C ALA A 178 22.56 4.60 -12.42
N ASN A 179 22.14 5.27 -13.50
CA ASN A 179 22.65 6.61 -13.84
C ASN A 179 22.36 7.64 -12.74
N GLY A 180 21.13 7.65 -12.21
CA GLY A 180 20.77 8.54 -11.10
C GLY A 180 21.56 8.27 -9.82
N LEU A 181 21.75 6.99 -9.48
CA LEU A 181 22.56 6.56 -8.34
C LEU A 181 24.04 6.91 -8.52
N ASN A 182 24.60 6.70 -9.71
CA ASN A 182 25.99 7.04 -10.01
C ASN A 182 26.24 8.54 -9.83
N TYR A 183 25.34 9.37 -10.34
CA TYR A 183 25.39 10.81 -10.14
C TYR A 183 25.34 11.16 -8.63
N ALA A 184 24.42 10.58 -7.87
CA ALA A 184 24.31 10.81 -6.43
C ALA A 184 25.58 10.36 -5.66
N HIS A 185 26.12 9.18 -5.99
CA HIS A 185 27.35 8.64 -5.40
C HIS A 185 28.54 9.57 -5.65
N ASN A 186 28.65 10.15 -6.84
CA ASN A 186 29.69 11.13 -7.19
C ASN A 186 29.53 12.46 -6.43
N GLN A 187 28.34 12.77 -5.91
CA GLN A 187 28.09 13.89 -5.00
C GLN A 187 28.23 13.51 -3.52
N GLY A 188 28.69 12.28 -3.23
CA GLY A 188 28.87 11.77 -1.86
C GLY A 188 27.57 11.35 -1.17
N VAL A 189 26.49 11.14 -1.92
CA VAL A 189 25.18 10.75 -1.40
C VAL A 189 24.93 9.28 -1.71
N VAL A 190 24.69 8.47 -0.68
CA VAL A 190 24.29 7.04 -0.80
C VAL A 190 22.82 6.92 -0.41
N HIS A 191 22.02 6.21 -1.22
CA HIS A 191 20.57 6.19 -1.06
C HIS A 191 20.09 5.25 0.05
N ARG A 192 20.62 4.03 0.19
CA ARG A 192 20.32 3.09 1.30
C ARG A 192 18.88 2.54 1.38
N ASP A 193 18.00 2.89 0.45
CA ASP A 193 16.59 2.45 0.44
C ASP A 193 16.07 2.31 -1.00
N ILE A 194 16.89 1.76 -1.88
CA ILE A 194 16.47 1.47 -3.25
C ILE A 194 15.49 0.30 -3.24
N LYS A 195 14.29 0.56 -3.76
CA LYS A 195 13.21 -0.42 -3.92
C LYS A 195 12.19 0.07 -4.96
N PRO A 196 11.39 -0.81 -5.57
CA PRO A 196 10.43 -0.43 -6.60
C PRO A 196 9.46 0.71 -6.20
N ALA A 197 9.06 0.79 -4.92
CA ALA A 197 8.17 1.84 -4.42
C ALA A 197 8.82 3.25 -4.38
N ASN A 198 10.16 3.34 -4.42
CA ASN A 198 10.90 4.60 -4.46
C ASN A 198 11.34 4.97 -5.89
N LEU A 199 10.88 4.23 -6.91
CA LEU A 199 11.23 4.44 -8.31
C LEU A 199 9.96 4.77 -9.09
N LEU A 200 9.80 6.03 -9.50
CA LEU A 200 8.63 6.49 -10.27
C LEU A 200 8.92 6.44 -11.76
N LEU A 201 8.10 5.72 -12.51
CA LEU A 201 8.07 5.77 -13.97
C LEU A 201 7.05 6.84 -14.41
N ASP A 202 7.53 7.89 -15.06
CA ASP A 202 6.67 8.92 -15.61
C ASP A 202 6.03 8.51 -16.94
N THR A 203 5.05 9.29 -17.40
CA THR A 203 4.35 9.04 -18.67
C THR A 203 5.23 9.12 -19.92
N SER A 204 6.45 9.66 -19.80
CA SER A 204 7.43 9.73 -20.90
C SER A 204 8.35 8.49 -20.97
N GLY A 205 8.26 7.60 -19.97
CA GLY A 205 9.13 6.43 -19.85
C GLY A 205 10.44 6.71 -19.10
N THR A 206 10.51 7.83 -18.37
CA THR A 206 11.68 8.19 -17.55
C THR A 206 11.46 7.72 -16.12
N VAL A 207 12.45 7.04 -15.55
CA VAL A 207 12.44 6.62 -14.14
C VAL A 207 13.12 7.68 -13.28
N LYS A 208 12.44 8.11 -12.22
CA LYS A 208 12.92 9.07 -11.23
C LYS A 208 12.98 8.44 -9.85
N ILE A 209 14.12 8.59 -9.20
CA ILE A 209 14.33 8.07 -7.85
C ILE A 209 13.81 9.08 -6.82
N LEU A 210 12.94 8.62 -5.93
CA LEU A 210 12.40 9.35 -4.79
C LEU A 210 13.28 9.21 -3.55
N ASP A 211 13.13 10.13 -2.60
CA ASP A 211 13.60 9.99 -1.22
C ASP A 211 15.04 9.45 -1.11
N MET A 212 16.05 10.30 -1.38
CA MET A 212 17.49 9.98 -1.37
C MET A 212 18.07 9.47 -0.02
N GLY A 213 17.24 8.89 0.87
CA GLY A 213 17.56 8.05 2.03
C GLY A 213 18.49 8.65 3.08
N LEU A 214 18.52 9.97 3.11
CA LEU A 214 19.22 10.79 4.09
C LEU A 214 18.65 10.60 5.51
N ALA A 215 17.47 9.99 5.65
CA ALA A 215 16.83 9.69 6.93
C ALA A 215 17.50 8.55 7.74
N ARG A 216 18.31 7.69 7.12
CA ARG A 216 18.89 6.52 7.82
C ARG A 216 20.26 6.75 8.44
N PHE A 217 20.89 7.91 8.22
CA PHE A 217 22.25 8.14 8.69
C PHE A 217 22.38 8.25 10.23
N ASP A 218 21.32 8.59 10.96
CA ASP A 218 21.48 9.01 12.38
C ASP A 218 20.47 8.43 13.38
N GLU A 219 19.66 7.42 13.02
CA GLU A 219 18.69 6.82 13.98
C GLU A 219 19.37 6.24 15.24
N GLN A 220 20.69 6.04 15.25
CA GLN A 220 21.44 5.45 16.37
C GLN A 220 22.69 6.24 16.80
N ALA A 221 22.94 7.42 16.23
CA ALA A 221 24.08 8.26 16.64
C ALA A 221 23.86 8.88 18.03
N ASP A 222 22.61 9.11 18.43
CA ASP A 222 22.24 9.53 19.78
C ASP A 222 21.67 8.33 20.52
N GLY A 223 22.46 7.73 21.42
CA GLY A 223 22.13 6.50 22.18
C GLY A 223 20.96 6.61 23.18
N ASN A 224 19.86 7.25 22.82
CA ASN A 224 18.65 7.34 23.61
C ASN A 224 17.61 6.35 23.07
N GLU A 225 17.68 5.12 23.59
CA GLU A 225 16.78 4.00 23.31
C GLU A 225 15.38 4.18 23.92
N GLU A 226 14.64 5.26 23.62
CA GLU A 226 13.25 5.38 24.06
C GLU A 226 12.40 6.11 23.01
N ASP A 227 11.96 5.39 21.97
CA ASP A 227 10.87 5.85 21.11
C ASP A 227 9.78 4.77 21.00
N GLU A 228 8.63 5.03 21.63
CA GLU A 228 7.40 4.22 21.60
C GLU A 228 6.71 4.19 20.20
N SER A 229 7.37 4.66 19.13
CA SER A 229 6.86 4.68 17.75
C SER A 229 7.00 3.35 16.99
N GLY A 230 7.42 2.28 17.65
CA GLY A 230 7.82 1.02 17.01
C GLY A 230 6.75 0.31 16.16
N LEU A 231 5.45 0.56 16.38
CA LEU A 231 4.38 -0.20 15.73
C LEU A 231 4.06 0.23 14.30
N THR A 232 4.07 1.54 13.99
CA THR A 232 3.92 2.05 12.61
C THR A 232 5.22 1.97 11.84
N GLN A 233 6.35 2.18 12.52
CA GLN A 233 7.69 2.03 11.96
C GLN A 233 7.95 0.58 11.53
N MET A 234 7.49 -0.42 12.30
CA MET A 234 7.60 -1.84 11.90
C MET A 234 6.93 -2.15 10.55
N GLY A 235 5.81 -1.51 10.19
CA GLY A 235 5.11 -1.80 8.93
C GLY A 235 5.88 -1.36 7.67
N GLU A 236 6.43 -0.14 7.68
CA GLU A 236 7.30 0.37 6.60
C GLU A 236 8.68 -0.29 6.61
N ILE A 237 9.21 -0.64 7.79
CA ILE A 237 10.43 -1.43 7.93
C ILE A 237 10.23 -2.79 7.26
N ILE A 238 9.13 -3.52 7.54
CA ILE A 238 8.89 -4.88 7.02
C ILE A 238 8.96 -4.99 5.49
N GLY A 239 8.41 -4.01 4.75
CA GLY A 239 8.45 -4.00 3.27
C GLY A 239 9.77 -3.50 2.68
N THR A 240 10.55 -2.77 3.46
CA THR A 240 11.89 -2.32 3.07
C THR A 240 12.93 -3.43 3.19
N LEU A 241 12.73 -4.38 4.11
CA LEU A 241 13.67 -5.47 4.35
C LEU A 241 13.87 -6.40 3.15
N ASP A 242 12.90 -6.48 2.23
CA ASP A 242 12.97 -7.31 1.02
C ASP A 242 14.07 -6.86 0.04
N PHE A 243 14.58 -5.64 0.20
CA PHE A 243 15.59 -5.04 -0.68
C PHE A 243 16.85 -4.63 0.09
N MET A 244 16.91 -4.89 1.40
CA MET A 244 18.01 -4.44 2.26
C MET A 244 19.27 -5.30 2.04
N SER A 245 20.42 -4.65 1.96
CA SER A 245 21.71 -5.35 1.85
C SER A 245 22.11 -6.06 3.15
N PRO A 246 22.91 -7.15 3.09
CA PRO A 246 23.36 -7.88 4.27
C PRO A 246 24.10 -7.02 5.29
N GLU A 247 24.96 -6.11 4.83
CA GLU A 247 25.73 -5.21 5.68
C GLU A 247 24.84 -4.16 6.35
N GLN A 248 23.80 -3.66 5.67
CA GLN A 248 22.81 -2.77 6.28
C GLN A 248 21.98 -3.44 7.37
N ALA A 249 21.68 -4.73 7.17
CA ALA A 249 20.98 -5.54 8.17
C ALA A 249 21.82 -5.80 9.42
N GLU A 250 23.15 -5.82 9.30
CA GLU A 250 24.07 -5.99 10.42
C GLU A 250 24.33 -4.66 11.14
N ASP A 251 24.71 -3.62 10.40
CA ASP A 251 24.94 -2.27 10.89
C ASP A 251 24.63 -1.27 9.79
N THR A 252 23.57 -0.49 9.97
CA THR A 252 23.11 0.52 9.00
C THR A 252 24.21 1.53 8.62
N ARG A 253 25.22 1.74 9.48
CA ARG A 253 26.33 2.68 9.24
C ARG A 253 27.37 2.14 8.26
N ARG A 254 27.42 0.83 8.02
CA ARG A 254 28.32 0.19 7.05
C ARG A 254 27.85 0.32 5.60
N ALA A 255 26.66 0.88 5.40
CA ALA A 255 26.07 1.04 4.08
C ALA A 255 26.81 2.07 3.23
N ASP A 256 27.35 1.62 2.10
CA ASP A 256 28.03 2.44 1.09
C ASP A 256 27.34 2.29 -0.29
N ALA A 257 27.95 2.83 -1.35
CA ALA A 257 27.43 2.73 -2.71
C ALA A 257 27.13 1.29 -3.17
N ARG A 258 27.85 0.29 -2.64
CA ARG A 258 27.69 -1.13 -2.98
C ARG A 258 26.46 -1.73 -2.30
N SER A 259 25.94 -1.11 -1.25
CA SER A 259 24.63 -1.44 -0.69
C SER A 259 23.51 -1.06 -1.66
N ASP A 260 23.61 0.08 -2.33
CA ASP A 260 22.63 0.48 -3.36
C ASP A 260 22.67 -0.46 -4.56
N ILE A 261 23.85 -0.95 -4.95
CA ILE A 261 24.00 -1.97 -6.01
C ILE A 261 23.24 -3.26 -5.66
N TYR A 262 23.37 -3.72 -4.41
CA TYR A 262 22.63 -4.89 -3.94
C TYR A 262 21.12 -4.67 -4.00
N SER A 263 20.64 -3.55 -3.47
CA SER A 263 19.23 -3.19 -3.47
C SER A 263 18.66 -3.02 -4.89
N LEU A 264 19.46 -2.48 -5.81
CA LEU A 264 19.12 -2.38 -7.23
C LEU A 264 19.03 -3.77 -7.88
N GLY A 265 19.91 -4.71 -7.52
CA GLY A 265 19.83 -6.11 -7.95
C GLY A 265 18.57 -6.81 -7.45
N CYS A 266 18.22 -6.62 -6.16
CA CYS A 266 16.94 -7.11 -5.62
C CYS A 266 15.74 -6.50 -6.35
N THR A 267 15.82 -5.21 -6.69
CA THR A 267 14.79 -4.51 -7.48
C THR A 267 14.66 -5.14 -8.87
N LEU A 268 15.76 -5.32 -9.61
CA LEU A 268 15.76 -5.99 -10.92
C LEU A 268 15.09 -7.38 -10.87
N TYR A 269 15.47 -8.20 -9.88
CA TYR A 269 14.84 -9.50 -9.68
C TYR A 269 13.32 -9.39 -9.46
N TYR A 270 12.89 -8.45 -8.62
CA TYR A 270 11.48 -8.24 -8.35
C TYR A 270 10.69 -7.80 -9.58
N LEU A 271 11.22 -6.87 -10.38
CA LEU A 271 10.56 -6.40 -11.60
C LEU A 271 10.37 -7.54 -12.62
N LEU A 272 11.42 -8.34 -12.83
CA LEU A 272 11.39 -9.42 -13.82
C LEU A 272 10.57 -10.64 -13.36
N THR A 273 10.59 -10.96 -12.07
CA THR A 273 10.00 -12.21 -11.56
C THR A 273 8.64 -12.02 -10.89
N ALA A 274 8.31 -10.78 -10.50
CA ALA A 274 7.21 -10.43 -9.59
C ALA A 274 7.29 -11.16 -8.23
N GLN A 275 8.50 -11.53 -7.80
CA GLN A 275 8.76 -12.22 -6.55
C GLN A 275 9.90 -11.53 -5.80
N TYR A 276 9.83 -11.52 -4.47
CA TYR A 276 10.96 -11.08 -3.65
C TYR A 276 12.09 -12.10 -3.76
N LEU A 277 13.34 -11.62 -3.67
CA LEU A 277 14.53 -12.46 -3.74
C LEU A 277 14.50 -13.56 -2.66
N PHE A 278 14.06 -13.20 -1.45
CA PHE A 278 13.85 -14.11 -0.33
C PHE A 278 12.45 -13.92 0.27
N PRO A 279 11.45 -14.71 -0.15
CA PRO A 279 10.05 -14.56 0.26
C PRO A 279 9.78 -15.16 1.65
N GLU A 280 10.51 -14.68 2.67
CA GLU A 280 10.40 -15.15 4.05
C GLU A 280 9.29 -14.42 4.83
N GLU A 281 8.54 -15.17 5.64
CA GLU A 281 7.37 -14.64 6.36
C GLU A 281 7.74 -13.79 7.59
N THR A 282 8.90 -14.03 8.20
CA THR A 282 9.32 -13.32 9.42
C THR A 282 10.52 -12.43 9.14
N VAL A 283 10.55 -11.26 9.80
CA VAL A 283 11.65 -10.29 9.73
C VAL A 283 13.00 -10.96 9.92
N LEU A 284 13.15 -11.73 11.00
CA LEU A 284 14.42 -12.40 11.31
C LEU A 284 14.84 -13.40 10.23
N LYS A 285 13.91 -14.21 9.69
CA LYS A 285 14.23 -15.15 8.63
C LYS A 285 14.64 -14.43 7.34
N LYS A 286 13.97 -13.33 7.01
CA LYS A 286 14.30 -12.51 5.85
C LYS A 286 15.70 -11.91 5.96
N LEU A 287 16.02 -11.28 7.09
CA LEU A 287 17.35 -10.75 7.36
C LEU A 287 18.44 -11.83 7.28
N LEU A 288 18.18 -13.00 7.87
CA LEU A 288 19.08 -14.14 7.77
C LEU A 288 19.22 -14.64 6.32
N ALA A 289 18.14 -14.67 5.54
CA ALA A 289 18.18 -15.10 4.15
C ALA A 289 18.99 -14.15 3.27
N HIS A 290 18.82 -12.83 3.44
CA HIS A 290 19.69 -11.85 2.78
C HIS A 290 21.16 -12.12 3.08
N ARG A 291 21.51 -12.50 4.32
CA ARG A 291 22.89 -12.80 4.72
C ARG A 291 23.42 -14.16 4.25
N THR A 292 22.63 -15.23 4.29
CA THR A 292 23.14 -16.61 4.17
C THR A 292 22.47 -17.47 3.11
N SER A 293 21.25 -17.14 2.66
CA SER A 293 20.55 -17.99 1.68
C SER A 293 21.18 -17.87 0.30
N PRO A 294 21.25 -18.96 -0.48
CA PRO A 294 21.74 -18.92 -1.85
C PRO A 294 20.86 -18.03 -2.72
N VAL A 295 21.48 -17.27 -3.63
CA VAL A 295 20.77 -16.38 -4.55
C VAL A 295 20.08 -17.24 -5.63
N PRO A 296 18.76 -17.11 -5.84
CA PRO A 296 18.08 -17.79 -6.93
C PRO A 296 18.44 -17.17 -8.29
N SER A 297 18.57 -18.00 -9.33
CA SER A 297 18.79 -17.53 -10.71
C SER A 297 17.52 -16.88 -11.28
N LEU A 298 17.67 -15.77 -12.02
CA LEU A 298 16.61 -15.13 -12.79
C LEU A 298 15.99 -16.11 -13.79
N ARG A 299 16.81 -16.98 -14.39
CA ARG A 299 16.40 -17.94 -15.44
C ARG A 299 15.47 -19.03 -14.93
N SER A 300 15.43 -19.24 -13.61
CA SER A 300 14.48 -20.18 -12.99
C SER A 300 13.02 -19.76 -13.18
N ILE A 301 12.78 -18.45 -13.32
CA ILE A 301 11.44 -17.86 -13.47
C ILE A 301 11.26 -17.25 -14.86
N CYS A 302 12.33 -16.69 -15.43
CA CYS A 302 12.35 -16.01 -16.72
C CYS A 302 13.39 -16.67 -17.64
N PRO A 303 13.06 -17.80 -18.30
CA PRO A 303 14.01 -18.56 -19.12
C PRO A 303 14.61 -17.79 -20.30
N ASP A 304 13.88 -16.77 -20.76
CA ASP A 304 14.27 -15.89 -21.88
C ASP A 304 15.36 -14.88 -21.49
N VAL A 305 15.69 -14.75 -20.19
CA VAL A 305 16.83 -13.94 -19.73
C VAL A 305 18.15 -14.59 -20.16
N SER A 306 19.06 -13.77 -20.70
CA SER A 306 20.41 -14.20 -21.10
C SER A 306 21.17 -14.78 -19.90
N GLU A 307 22.08 -15.72 -20.18
CA GLU A 307 22.97 -16.28 -19.14
C GLU A 307 23.86 -15.20 -18.53
N SER A 308 24.34 -14.30 -19.37
CA SER A 308 25.24 -13.22 -19.01
C SER A 308 24.57 -12.21 -18.08
N LEU A 309 23.30 -11.84 -18.33
CA LEU A 309 22.52 -11.00 -17.41
C LEU A 309 22.28 -11.70 -16.06
N ASP A 310 21.99 -13.01 -16.05
CA ASP A 310 21.80 -13.75 -14.80
C ASP A 310 23.09 -13.82 -13.97
N LEU A 311 24.23 -14.07 -14.61
CA LEU A 311 25.54 -14.05 -13.94
C LEU A 311 25.86 -12.67 -13.37
N PHE A 312 25.59 -11.60 -14.12
CA PHE A 312 25.81 -10.24 -13.66
C PHE A 312 24.86 -9.86 -12.51
N PHE A 313 23.58 -10.23 -12.60
CA PHE A 313 22.63 -10.07 -11.50
C PHE A 313 23.14 -10.77 -10.23
N GLN A 314 23.65 -12.00 -10.32
CA GLN A 314 24.20 -12.71 -9.17
C GLN A 314 25.39 -11.97 -8.54
N GLN A 315 26.22 -11.29 -9.33
CA GLN A 315 27.28 -10.41 -8.83
C GLN A 315 26.70 -9.18 -8.11
N MET A 316 25.66 -8.54 -8.65
CA MET A 316 25.03 -7.38 -8.00
C MET A 316 24.51 -7.73 -6.59
N VAL A 317 23.91 -8.91 -6.42
CA VAL A 317 23.36 -9.38 -5.14
C VAL A 317 24.29 -10.32 -4.37
N ALA A 318 25.61 -10.27 -4.65
CA ALA A 318 26.60 -11.03 -3.90
C ALA A 318 26.57 -10.66 -2.41
N LYS A 319 26.81 -11.65 -1.54
CA LYS A 319 26.67 -11.46 -0.09
C LYS A 319 27.72 -10.52 0.47
N SER A 320 28.97 -10.71 0.05
CA SER A 320 30.06 -9.78 0.36
C SER A 320 29.98 -8.55 -0.54
N PRO A 321 30.09 -7.32 0.00
CA PRO A 321 30.22 -6.11 -0.81
C PRO A 321 31.45 -6.13 -1.74
N ASP A 322 32.52 -6.83 -1.37
CA ASP A 322 33.76 -6.90 -2.16
C ASP A 322 33.62 -7.79 -3.41
N ASP A 323 32.61 -8.68 -3.43
CA ASP A 323 32.30 -9.54 -4.57
C ASP A 323 31.33 -8.88 -5.57
N ARG A 324 30.86 -7.66 -5.28
CA ARG A 324 29.95 -6.89 -6.14
C ARG A 324 30.73 -6.01 -7.12
N PRO A 325 30.08 -5.47 -8.16
CA PRO A 325 30.61 -4.30 -8.85
C PRO A 325 30.94 -3.19 -7.82
N GLN A 326 32.12 -2.58 -7.94
CA GLN A 326 32.59 -1.62 -6.92
C GLN A 326 32.05 -0.20 -7.14
N THR A 327 31.51 0.09 -8.32
CA THR A 327 30.92 1.40 -8.67
C THR A 327 29.63 1.22 -9.46
N MET A 328 28.77 2.23 -9.43
CA MET A 328 27.55 2.21 -10.23
C MET A 328 27.84 2.39 -11.73
N ASP A 329 28.93 3.07 -12.10
CA ASP A 329 29.44 3.09 -13.49
C ASP A 329 29.68 1.68 -14.04
N ALA A 330 30.32 0.78 -13.26
CA ALA A 330 30.54 -0.60 -13.68
C ALA A 330 29.21 -1.36 -13.90
N VAL A 331 28.17 -1.02 -13.13
CA VAL A 331 26.82 -1.57 -13.33
C VAL A 331 26.18 -1.06 -14.62
N ILE A 332 26.32 0.25 -14.89
CA ILE A 332 25.81 0.86 -16.12
C ILE A 332 26.47 0.23 -17.35
N GLU A 333 27.80 0.14 -17.36
CA GLU A 333 28.57 -0.43 -18.48
C GLU A 333 28.17 -1.89 -18.76
N ALA A 334 28.11 -2.72 -17.71
CA ALA A 334 27.75 -4.13 -17.84
C ALA A 334 26.32 -4.30 -18.39
N LEU A 335 25.34 -3.60 -17.83
CA LEU A 335 23.95 -3.68 -18.30
C LEU A 335 23.79 -3.13 -19.72
N GLN A 336 24.52 -2.08 -20.11
CA GLN A 336 24.49 -1.56 -21.47
C GLN A 336 25.15 -2.51 -22.48
N GLU A 337 26.21 -3.22 -22.10
CA GLU A 337 26.81 -4.26 -22.92
C GLU A 337 25.83 -5.43 -23.13
N GLU A 338 25.15 -5.89 -22.08
CA GLU A 338 24.09 -6.89 -22.20
C GLU A 338 23.01 -6.48 -23.21
N ARG A 339 22.55 -5.23 -23.15
CA ARG A 339 21.54 -4.70 -24.08
C ARG A 339 22.05 -4.60 -25.52
N ARG A 340 23.35 -4.36 -25.72
CA ARG A 340 23.96 -4.37 -27.06
C ARG A 340 24.08 -5.77 -27.65
N GLN A 341 24.31 -6.78 -26.81
CA GLN A 341 24.47 -8.17 -27.24
C GLN A 341 23.13 -8.87 -27.52
N ASP A 342 22.04 -8.39 -26.92
CA ASP A 342 20.67 -8.85 -27.21
C ASP A 342 19.77 -7.70 -27.72
N PRO A 343 19.95 -7.25 -28.98
CA PRO A 343 19.14 -6.19 -29.56
C PRO A 343 17.69 -6.62 -29.85
N ALA A 344 17.41 -7.93 -29.89
CA ALA A 344 16.05 -8.46 -30.08
C ALA A 344 15.17 -8.21 -28.85
N SER A 345 15.75 -8.21 -27.64
CA SER A 345 15.08 -7.77 -26.40
C SER A 345 14.99 -6.24 -26.26
N SER A 346 15.60 -5.47 -27.18
CA SER A 346 15.71 -4.00 -27.13
C SER A 346 14.68 -3.26 -27.98
N GLN A 347 13.92 -3.99 -28.80
CA GLN A 347 12.90 -3.42 -29.70
C GLN A 347 11.49 -3.57 -29.14
N SER A 348 11.13 -2.82 -28.09
CA SER A 348 9.70 -2.49 -27.86
C SER A 348 9.51 -1.17 -27.07
N LYS A 349 9.73 -0.03 -27.73
CA LYS A 349 9.13 1.25 -27.25
C LYS A 349 7.59 1.18 -27.18
N GLN A 350 6.99 0.19 -27.84
CA GLN A 350 5.57 -0.15 -27.77
C GLN A 350 5.16 -0.69 -26.38
N GLY A 351 6.03 -1.45 -25.69
CA GLY A 351 5.70 -2.08 -24.41
C GLY A 351 5.36 -1.09 -23.30
N ILE A 352 6.01 0.07 -23.23
CA ILE A 352 5.73 1.09 -22.20
C ILE A 352 4.34 1.71 -22.41
N THR A 353 3.99 2.06 -23.66
CA THR A 353 2.69 2.66 -23.95
C THR A 353 1.55 1.65 -23.74
N GLU A 354 1.78 0.39 -24.13
CA GLU A 354 0.84 -0.71 -23.89
C GLU A 354 0.68 -1.05 -22.40
N LEU A 355 1.75 -0.91 -21.61
CA LEU A 355 1.72 -1.12 -20.16
C LEU A 355 1.02 0.03 -19.42
N LEU A 356 1.36 1.28 -19.75
CA LEU A 356 0.89 2.46 -19.04
C LEU A 356 -0.52 2.89 -19.46
N GLY A 357 -0.90 2.74 -20.73
CA GLY A 357 -2.19 3.20 -21.25
C GLY A 357 -3.40 2.67 -20.47
N PRO A 358 -3.53 1.35 -20.26
CA PRO A 358 -4.62 0.76 -19.47
C PRO A 358 -4.61 1.23 -18.00
N LEU A 359 -3.42 1.39 -17.41
CA LEU A 359 -3.27 1.84 -16.02
C LEU A 359 -3.65 3.31 -15.86
N GLU A 360 -3.34 4.15 -16.83
CA GLU A 360 -3.78 5.55 -16.86
C GLU A 360 -5.30 5.67 -16.97
N GLU A 361 -5.92 4.85 -17.83
CA GLU A 361 -7.37 4.78 -17.94
C GLU A 361 -8.02 4.28 -16.65
N GLU A 362 -7.45 3.24 -16.03
CA GLU A 362 -7.87 2.74 -14.72
C GLU A 362 -7.76 3.86 -13.67
N ARG A 363 -6.60 4.54 -13.54
CA ARG A 363 -6.38 5.67 -12.63
C ARG A 363 -7.38 6.80 -12.86
N ARG A 364 -7.69 7.13 -14.13
CA ARG A 364 -8.72 8.13 -14.47
C ARG A 364 -10.12 7.67 -14.08
N SER A 365 -10.43 6.40 -14.26
CA SER A 365 -11.74 5.83 -13.90
C SER A 365 -11.93 5.72 -12.39
N GLU A 366 -10.92 5.25 -11.66
CA GLU A 366 -10.88 5.22 -10.19
C GLU A 366 -10.95 6.62 -9.62
N GLY A 367 -10.25 7.58 -10.24
CA GLY A 367 -10.36 9.01 -9.95
C GLY A 367 -11.81 9.48 -10.04
N ARG A 368 -12.50 9.25 -11.18
CA ARG A 368 -13.91 9.62 -11.33
C ARG A 368 -14.84 8.92 -10.33
N ILE A 369 -14.62 7.64 -10.02
CA ILE A 369 -15.44 6.88 -9.05
C ILE A 369 -15.20 7.41 -7.64
N ARG A 370 -13.95 7.68 -7.28
CA ARG A 370 -13.58 8.31 -6.01
C ARG A 370 -14.24 9.68 -5.92
N GLU A 371 -14.13 10.49 -6.96
CA GLU A 371 -14.77 11.80 -7.05
C GLU A 371 -16.29 11.72 -6.86
N GLN A 372 -16.96 10.77 -7.52
CA GLN A 372 -18.40 10.53 -7.35
C GLN A 372 -18.74 10.13 -5.92
N ARG A 373 -18.04 9.16 -5.33
CA ARG A 373 -18.27 8.72 -3.94
C ARG A 373 -18.05 9.83 -2.93
N GLU A 374 -16.98 10.60 -3.10
CA GLU A 374 -16.65 11.71 -2.20
C GLU A 374 -17.69 12.84 -2.32
N THR A 375 -18.18 13.10 -3.54
CA THR A 375 -19.28 14.04 -3.79
C THR A 375 -20.59 13.57 -3.15
N GLU A 376 -20.92 12.28 -3.27
CA GLU A 376 -22.09 11.66 -2.62
C GLU A 376 -21.97 11.65 -1.09
N GLN A 377 -20.77 11.43 -0.56
CA GLN A 377 -20.51 11.41 0.89
C GLN A 377 -20.64 12.81 1.49
N MET A 378 -20.24 13.86 0.75
CA MET A 378 -20.58 15.24 1.13
C MET A 378 -22.10 15.34 1.31
N MET A 379 -22.90 14.99 0.28
CA MET A 379 -24.38 15.08 0.29
C MET A 379 -25.10 14.32 1.43
N ARG A 380 -24.49 13.28 2.03
CA ARG A 380 -25.16 12.39 3.01
C ARG A 380 -24.98 12.76 4.48
N THR A 381 -24.22 13.79 4.82
CA THR A 381 -23.96 14.14 6.23
C THR A 381 -25.14 14.89 6.85
N LYS A 382 -25.98 14.19 7.63
CA LYS A 382 -26.92 14.84 8.56
C LYS A 382 -26.15 15.67 9.60
N PRO A 383 -26.68 16.80 10.09
CA PRO A 383 -26.02 17.60 11.12
C PRO A 383 -25.75 16.74 12.34
N VAL A 384 -24.49 16.68 12.80
CA VAL A 384 -24.14 16.05 14.07
C VAL A 384 -24.65 16.94 15.20
N THR A 385 -25.81 16.59 15.74
CA THR A 385 -26.36 17.20 16.96
C THR A 385 -25.89 16.42 18.19
N THR A 386 -24.83 16.87 18.85
CA THR A 386 -24.59 16.55 20.27
C THR A 386 -24.08 17.79 21.02
N PRO A 387 -24.46 17.96 22.31
CA PRO A 387 -24.28 19.21 23.04
C PRO A 387 -22.84 19.37 23.54
N VAL A 388 -22.34 20.60 23.46
CA VAL A 388 -21.01 21.02 23.88
C VAL A 388 -20.93 21.14 25.40
N THR A 389 -19.94 20.50 26.03
CA THR A 389 -19.36 20.95 27.29
C THR A 389 -18.00 21.60 27.01
N SER A 390 -17.90 22.87 27.41
CA SER A 390 -16.77 23.76 27.20
C SER A 390 -15.52 23.34 27.97
N LYS A 391 -14.38 23.19 27.28
CA LYS A 391 -13.04 23.44 27.85
C LYS A 391 -12.16 24.20 26.85
N GLN A 392 -11.40 25.14 27.41
CA GLN A 392 -10.53 26.13 26.74
C GLN A 392 -9.36 25.51 25.96
N PRO A 393 -8.74 26.26 25.03
CA PRO A 393 -7.73 25.73 24.10
C PRO A 393 -6.36 25.56 24.79
N SER A 394 -5.81 24.34 24.75
CA SER A 394 -4.40 24.08 25.07
C SER A 394 -3.58 24.06 23.77
N THR A 395 -2.49 24.83 23.78
CA THR A 395 -1.51 24.98 22.70
C THR A 395 -0.67 23.72 22.51
N SER A 396 -1.06 22.86 21.58
CA SER A 396 -0.16 21.89 20.92
C SER A 396 -0.82 21.42 19.62
N THR A 397 -0.35 21.92 18.48
CA THR A 397 -0.93 21.60 17.17
C THR A 397 -0.32 20.30 16.64
N ASP A 398 -1.11 19.23 16.65
CA ASP A 398 -0.73 17.91 16.15
C ASP A 398 -0.87 17.86 14.61
N VAL A 399 0.13 17.38 13.88
CA VAL A 399 0.12 17.33 12.40
C VAL A 399 -0.94 16.38 11.85
N ASN A 400 -1.32 15.35 12.62
CA ASN A 400 -2.41 14.47 12.22
C ASN A 400 -3.77 15.21 12.22
N GLU A 401 -3.94 16.25 13.05
CA GLU A 401 -5.18 17.02 13.09
C GLU A 401 -5.26 18.12 12.02
N LEU A 402 -4.15 18.49 11.39
CA LEU A 402 -4.08 19.63 10.46
C LEU A 402 -4.84 19.38 9.14
N ILE A 403 -5.04 18.13 8.70
CA ILE A 403 -5.92 17.75 7.57
C ILE A 403 -6.75 16.48 7.89
N GLN A 404 -7.20 16.31 9.14
CA GLN A 404 -8.22 15.30 9.47
C GLN A 404 -9.58 15.97 9.68
N GLY A 405 -10.16 16.43 8.58
CA GLY A 405 -11.61 16.39 8.43
C GLY A 405 -11.97 15.13 7.67
N VAL A 406 -12.47 14.11 8.36
CA VAL A 406 -12.96 12.81 7.83
C VAL A 406 -11.89 11.72 7.65
N GLU A 407 -11.29 11.26 8.75
CA GLU A 407 -10.85 9.86 8.87
C GLU A 407 -11.64 9.18 10.01
N ASP A 408 -12.95 9.01 9.81
CA ASP A 408 -13.77 8.05 10.58
C ASP A 408 -14.49 7.15 9.58
N ASP A 409 -13.78 6.12 9.10
CA ASP A 409 -14.38 4.86 8.61
C ASP A 409 -13.30 3.78 8.39
N ALA A 410 -12.37 3.62 9.34
CA ALA A 410 -11.50 2.44 9.35
C ALA A 410 -10.80 2.15 10.69
N ARG A 411 -11.43 2.37 11.86
CA ARG A 411 -10.87 1.88 13.14
C ARG A 411 -11.96 1.77 14.19
N ASP A 412 -12.57 0.59 14.29
CA ASP A 412 -13.13 0.17 15.57
C ASP A 412 -12.75 -1.29 15.88
N GLY A 413 -12.32 -1.51 17.12
CA GLY A 413 -12.16 -2.83 17.69
C GLY A 413 -10.74 -3.30 18.00
N ARG A 414 -9.97 -2.53 18.80
CA ARG A 414 -9.16 -3.07 19.92
C ARG A 414 -8.29 -2.00 20.61
N ASN A 415 -8.71 -1.55 21.78
CA ASN A 415 -7.97 -1.76 23.05
C ASN A 415 -8.58 -0.90 24.15
N LYS A 416 -9.36 -1.56 25.02
CA LYS A 416 -9.50 -1.16 26.42
C LYS A 416 -9.06 -2.33 27.29
N SER A 417 -8.42 -2.00 28.41
CA SER A 417 -7.80 -2.87 29.42
C SER A 417 -6.43 -3.43 29.02
N SER A 418 -5.36 -3.31 29.81
CA SER A 418 -5.31 -3.35 31.27
C SER A 418 -3.94 -2.87 31.77
N GLN A 419 -3.94 -1.87 32.67
CA GLN A 419 -2.95 -1.80 33.75
C GLN A 419 -3.54 -2.54 34.94
N ARG A 420 -2.87 -3.58 35.45
CA ARG A 420 -2.58 -3.82 36.88
C ARG A 420 -2.00 -5.23 37.15
N ARG A 421 -0.88 -5.19 37.87
CA ARG A 421 -0.35 -6.08 38.92
C ARG A 421 -0.06 -7.57 38.62
N SER A 422 1.25 -7.84 38.56
CA SER A 422 2.01 -8.83 39.33
C SER A 422 1.25 -9.76 40.29
N GLU A 423 1.45 -11.07 40.14
CA GLU A 423 1.83 -11.98 41.24
C GLU A 423 2.35 -13.34 40.73
N ARG A 424 3.37 -13.85 41.43
CA ARG A 424 4.11 -15.10 41.20
C ARG A 424 3.27 -16.34 41.50
N ARG A 425 3.50 -17.45 40.78
CA ARG A 425 3.67 -18.80 41.36
C ARG A 425 4.30 -19.78 40.36
N GLN A 426 5.37 -20.44 40.81
CA GLN A 426 6.03 -21.60 40.20
C GLN A 426 5.22 -22.88 40.45
N VAL A 427 5.30 -23.88 39.55
CA VAL A 427 5.60 -25.32 39.80
C VAL A 427 5.85 -26.02 38.44
N GLU A 428 6.85 -26.90 38.40
CA GLU A 428 7.37 -27.72 37.27
C GLU A 428 6.57 -29.05 37.01
N PRO A 429 7.12 -30.13 36.40
CA PRO A 429 6.96 -30.41 34.96
C PRO A 429 6.33 -31.79 34.66
N SER A 430 5.78 -32.00 33.45
CA SER A 430 5.58 -33.34 32.88
C SER A 430 5.60 -33.34 31.34
N ARG A 431 6.41 -34.25 30.78
CA ARG A 431 6.61 -34.60 29.35
C ARG A 431 5.70 -35.79 28.96
N PRO A 432 5.58 -36.18 27.68
CA PRO A 432 5.21 -35.37 26.52
C PRO A 432 4.02 -36.04 25.76
N ALA A 433 3.13 -35.26 25.16
CA ALA A 433 2.21 -35.76 24.14
C ALA A 433 2.37 -34.89 22.89
N THR A 434 2.66 -35.56 21.78
CA THR A 434 2.88 -35.03 20.43
C THR A 434 1.84 -33.97 20.06
N LYS A 435 2.29 -32.74 19.78
CA LYS A 435 1.44 -31.64 19.30
C LYS A 435 1.95 -31.14 17.94
N ASP A 436 1.17 -31.43 16.91
CA ASP A 436 1.13 -30.67 15.67
C ASP A 436 0.87 -29.18 15.99
N SER A 437 1.89 -28.35 15.79
CA SER A 437 1.89 -26.92 16.13
C SER A 437 1.35 -26.01 15.01
N GLY A 438 0.77 -26.56 13.94
CA GLY A 438 0.33 -25.77 12.77
C GLY A 438 -1.08 -25.16 12.82
N THR A 439 -1.87 -25.36 13.88
CA THR A 439 -3.34 -25.14 13.81
C THR A 439 -3.86 -23.75 14.20
N THR A 440 -3.01 -22.83 14.71
CA THR A 440 -3.45 -21.53 15.26
C THR A 440 -3.59 -20.38 14.26
N ASN A 441 -3.05 -20.50 13.04
CA ASN A 441 -3.08 -19.42 12.02
C ASN A 441 -4.10 -19.62 10.88
N LEU A 442 -4.92 -20.67 10.92
CA LEU A 442 -5.83 -20.97 9.82
C LEU A 442 -7.07 -20.06 9.80
N SER A 443 -7.42 -19.60 8.61
CA SER A 443 -8.66 -18.85 8.36
C SER A 443 -9.85 -19.81 8.24
N LEU A 444 -10.88 -19.61 9.06
CA LEU A 444 -12.14 -20.34 9.06
C LEU A 444 -13.10 -19.74 8.03
N VAL A 445 -13.68 -20.55 7.16
CA VAL A 445 -14.74 -20.10 6.25
C VAL A 445 -16.09 -20.45 6.87
N LEU A 446 -16.88 -19.42 7.13
CA LEU A 446 -18.15 -19.48 7.83
C LEU A 446 -19.27 -19.05 6.89
N ALA A 447 -20.47 -19.60 7.10
CA ALA A 447 -21.66 -19.17 6.40
C ALA A 447 -22.66 -18.50 7.34
N CYS A 448 -23.26 -17.41 6.87
CA CYS A 448 -24.41 -16.80 7.52
C CYS A 448 -25.71 -17.50 7.09
N LYS A 449 -26.76 -17.40 7.92
CA LYS A 449 -28.12 -17.82 7.57
C LYS A 449 -28.67 -17.12 6.32
N CYS A 450 -28.22 -15.91 6.01
CA CYS A 450 -28.60 -15.19 4.78
C CYS A 450 -27.94 -15.73 3.50
N GLY A 451 -27.10 -16.76 3.61
CA GLY A 451 -26.42 -17.37 2.46
C GLY A 451 -24.98 -16.91 2.27
N ALA A 452 -24.60 -15.73 2.75
CA ALA A 452 -23.24 -15.16 2.61
C ALA A 452 -22.17 -16.05 3.26
N VAL A 453 -20.98 -16.10 2.64
CA VAL A 453 -19.82 -16.87 3.10
C VAL A 453 -18.63 -15.95 3.26
N PHE A 454 -17.90 -16.07 4.36
CA PHE A 454 -16.79 -15.18 4.70
C PHE A 454 -15.69 -15.94 5.43
N ALA A 455 -14.45 -15.52 5.19
CA ALA A 455 -13.29 -16.00 5.93
C ALA A 455 -13.10 -15.16 7.21
N ALA A 456 -12.91 -15.83 8.33
CA ALA A 456 -12.62 -15.27 9.64
C ALA A 456 -11.27 -15.81 10.16
N PRO A 457 -10.41 -14.97 10.75
CA PRO A 457 -9.17 -15.45 11.37
C PRO A 457 -9.42 -16.44 12.51
N GLY A 458 -8.65 -17.52 12.59
CA GLY A 458 -8.73 -18.51 13.68
C GLY A 458 -8.56 -17.92 15.09
N LYS A 459 -7.84 -16.79 15.23
CA LYS A 459 -7.70 -16.02 16.47
C LYS A 459 -9.01 -15.44 17.04
N LEU A 460 -10.11 -15.49 16.29
CA LEU A 460 -11.44 -15.07 16.74
C LEU A 460 -12.32 -16.26 17.19
N ALA A 461 -11.76 -17.47 17.27
CA ALA A 461 -12.43 -18.65 17.82
C ALA A 461 -13.20 -18.36 19.13
N GLY A 462 -14.45 -18.80 19.22
CA GLY A 462 -15.34 -18.57 20.36
C GLY A 462 -16.02 -17.20 20.39
N LYS A 463 -15.70 -16.28 19.46
CA LYS A 463 -16.38 -14.98 19.34
C LYS A 463 -17.56 -15.04 18.37
N ILE A 464 -18.42 -14.03 18.41
CA ILE A 464 -19.53 -13.85 17.47
C ILE A 464 -19.18 -12.72 16.49
N LEU A 465 -19.30 -12.97 15.19
CA LEU A 465 -19.19 -11.96 14.14
C LEU A 465 -20.57 -11.48 13.70
N SER A 466 -20.66 -10.21 13.32
CA SER A 466 -21.83 -9.68 12.61
C SER A 466 -21.65 -9.89 11.11
N CYS A 467 -22.69 -10.41 10.44
CA CYS A 467 -22.69 -10.58 8.99
C CYS A 467 -22.63 -9.21 8.29
N PRO A 468 -21.67 -8.95 7.38
CA PRO A 468 -21.65 -7.70 6.63
C PRO A 468 -22.88 -7.53 5.72
N SER A 469 -23.53 -8.63 5.31
CA SER A 469 -24.66 -8.59 4.37
C SER A 469 -26.03 -8.45 5.04
N CYS A 470 -26.21 -8.95 6.26
CA CYS A 470 -27.52 -8.92 6.94
C CYS A 470 -27.46 -8.55 8.42
N SER A 471 -26.28 -8.21 8.95
CA SER A 471 -26.03 -7.95 10.37
C SER A 471 -26.37 -9.11 11.33
N GLY A 472 -26.65 -10.31 10.79
CA GLY A 472 -26.93 -11.50 11.58
C GLY A 472 -25.70 -11.99 12.37
N LYS A 473 -25.92 -12.50 13.58
CA LYS A 473 -24.87 -13.03 14.47
C LYS A 473 -24.39 -14.41 14.02
N ILE A 474 -23.08 -14.58 13.93
CA ILE A 474 -22.42 -15.79 13.43
C ILE A 474 -21.38 -16.24 14.45
N PRO A 475 -21.59 -17.36 15.14
CA PRO A 475 -20.61 -17.89 16.08
C PRO A 475 -19.41 -18.46 15.33
N ILE A 476 -18.20 -18.14 15.79
CA ILE A 476 -16.97 -18.71 15.27
C ILE A 476 -16.64 -19.94 16.12
N PRO A 477 -16.68 -21.16 15.55
CA PRO A 477 -16.37 -22.37 16.31
C PRO A 477 -14.90 -22.41 16.72
N ASP A 478 -14.62 -23.10 17.82
CA ASP A 478 -13.27 -23.30 18.32
C ASP A 478 -12.54 -24.36 17.48
N PRO A 479 -11.46 -24.01 16.75
CA PRO A 479 -10.73 -24.95 15.92
C PRO A 479 -9.99 -26.03 16.73
N LYS A 480 -9.94 -25.97 18.07
CA LYS A 480 -9.43 -27.05 18.93
C LYS A 480 -10.49 -28.11 19.26
N LYS A 481 -11.77 -27.86 18.98
CA LYS A 481 -12.90 -28.79 19.23
C LYS A 481 -13.43 -29.42 17.93
N ARG A 482 -12.56 -29.67 16.95
CA ARG A 482 -12.94 -30.21 15.63
C ARG A 482 -13.52 -31.62 15.78
N VAL A 483 -14.71 -31.83 15.23
CA VAL A 483 -15.30 -33.15 14.99
C VAL A 483 -15.13 -33.51 13.52
N ALA A 484 -14.70 -34.73 13.22
CA ALA A 484 -14.57 -35.22 11.84
C ALA A 484 -15.92 -35.11 11.09
N GLY A 485 -15.90 -34.53 9.88
CA GLY A 485 -17.09 -34.36 9.04
C GLY A 485 -17.86 -33.02 9.20
N GLU A 486 -17.47 -32.15 10.13
CA GLU A 486 -18.01 -30.78 10.26
C GLU A 486 -17.20 -29.72 9.52
N TYR A 487 -16.01 -30.08 9.05
CA TYR A 487 -15.06 -29.18 8.40
C TYR A 487 -14.51 -29.79 7.10
N ALA A 488 -14.20 -28.95 6.12
CA ALA A 488 -13.52 -29.33 4.89
C ALA A 488 -12.25 -28.49 4.71
N ASP A 489 -11.15 -29.14 4.34
CA ASP A 489 -9.93 -28.44 3.90
C ASP A 489 -10.13 -27.94 2.48
N VAL A 490 -9.81 -26.66 2.26
CA VAL A 490 -9.98 -25.97 1.00
C VAL A 490 -8.68 -25.28 0.65
N GLN A 491 -8.01 -25.76 -0.39
CA GLN A 491 -6.81 -25.13 -0.93
C GLN A 491 -7.16 -24.28 -2.15
N CYS A 492 -6.82 -23.00 -2.09
CA CYS A 492 -6.88 -22.11 -3.22
C CYS A 492 -5.69 -22.36 -4.16
N PRO A 493 -5.82 -22.17 -5.49
CA PRO A 493 -4.70 -22.29 -6.43
C PRO A 493 -3.50 -21.38 -6.14
N CYS A 494 -3.68 -20.29 -5.39
CA CYS A 494 -2.57 -19.42 -4.96
C CYS A 494 -1.83 -19.94 -3.71
N GLY A 495 -2.13 -21.16 -3.24
CA GLY A 495 -1.45 -21.79 -2.10
C GLY A 495 -2.14 -21.59 -0.75
N VAL A 496 -3.09 -20.65 -0.63
CA VAL A 496 -3.78 -20.39 0.65
C VAL A 496 -4.72 -21.54 1.01
N ARG A 497 -4.61 -22.02 2.25
CA ARG A 497 -5.49 -23.05 2.82
C ARG A 497 -6.49 -22.46 3.80
N PHE A 498 -7.72 -22.95 3.73
CA PHE A 498 -8.82 -22.54 4.60
C PHE A 498 -9.59 -23.76 5.10
N PHE A 499 -10.16 -23.67 6.30
CA PHE A 499 -11.09 -24.68 6.79
C PHE A 499 -12.52 -24.15 6.71
N ALA A 500 -13.35 -24.76 5.87
CA ALA A 500 -14.75 -24.42 5.76
C ALA A 500 -15.60 -25.20 6.75
N THR A 501 -16.55 -24.56 7.40
CA THR A 501 -17.56 -25.24 8.22
C THR A 501 -18.68 -25.80 7.36
N SER A 502 -19.44 -26.75 7.92
CA SER A 502 -20.55 -27.42 7.24
C SER A 502 -21.57 -26.47 6.59
N GLY A 503 -21.82 -25.29 7.16
CA GLY A 503 -22.71 -24.28 6.58
C GLY A 503 -22.19 -23.62 5.29
N ALA A 504 -20.89 -23.73 5.02
CA ALA A 504 -20.22 -23.17 3.84
C ALA A 504 -20.00 -24.20 2.74
N PHE A 505 -20.27 -25.49 2.98
CA PHE A 505 -20.10 -26.55 1.99
C PHE A 505 -20.95 -26.32 0.74
N GLY A 506 -20.35 -26.54 -0.44
CA GLY A 506 -21.00 -26.37 -1.74
C GLY A 506 -21.18 -24.91 -2.18
N LYS A 507 -20.68 -23.93 -1.40
CA LYS A 507 -20.69 -22.52 -1.77
C LYS A 507 -19.33 -22.09 -2.33
N THR A 508 -19.31 -20.96 -3.01
CA THR A 508 -18.07 -20.37 -3.55
C THR A 508 -17.67 -19.17 -2.70
N LEU A 509 -16.41 -19.12 -2.28
CA LEU A 509 -15.80 -17.93 -1.67
C LEU A 509 -14.89 -17.23 -2.67
N LYS A 510 -14.67 -15.92 -2.48
CA LYS A 510 -13.61 -15.19 -3.18
C LYS A 510 -12.36 -15.21 -2.32
N CYS A 511 -11.25 -15.77 -2.81
CA CYS A 511 -10.00 -15.80 -2.07
C CYS A 511 -9.54 -14.37 -1.75
N ARG A 512 -9.11 -14.09 -0.51
CA ARG A 512 -8.65 -12.74 -0.14
C ARG A 512 -7.30 -12.39 -0.75
N GLN A 513 -6.44 -13.38 -1.01
CA GLN A 513 -5.10 -13.18 -1.56
C GLN A 513 -5.15 -13.00 -3.09
N CYS A 514 -5.71 -13.96 -3.83
CA CYS A 514 -5.69 -13.90 -5.31
C CYS A 514 -7.01 -13.46 -5.95
N ARG A 515 -8.05 -13.14 -5.15
CA ARG A 515 -9.39 -12.72 -5.63
C ARG A 515 -10.12 -13.73 -6.54
N LYS A 516 -9.56 -14.91 -6.82
CA LYS A 516 -10.22 -15.97 -7.61
C LYS A 516 -11.33 -16.67 -6.80
N PRO A 517 -12.40 -17.14 -7.47
CA PRO A 517 -13.42 -17.96 -6.84
C PRO A 517 -12.84 -19.32 -6.41
N VAL A 518 -13.18 -19.75 -5.20
CA VAL A 518 -12.80 -21.04 -4.63
C VAL A 518 -14.07 -21.77 -4.22
N SER A 519 -14.36 -22.88 -4.88
CA SER A 519 -15.51 -23.73 -4.56
C SER A 519 -15.19 -24.57 -3.33
N ILE A 520 -16.06 -24.49 -2.33
CA ILE A 520 -15.89 -25.24 -1.09
C ILE A 520 -16.43 -26.66 -1.30
N PRO A 521 -15.58 -27.69 -1.25
CA PRO A 521 -16.02 -29.06 -1.39
C PRO A 521 -17.03 -29.41 -0.30
N ASN A 522 -18.09 -30.13 -0.68
CA ASN A 522 -19.01 -30.72 0.27
C ASN A 522 -18.62 -32.19 0.49
N PRO A 523 -17.94 -32.54 1.60
CA PRO A 523 -17.51 -33.92 1.87
C PRO A 523 -18.69 -34.90 2.02
N LYS A 524 -19.93 -34.41 2.15
CA LYS A 524 -21.16 -35.22 2.19
C LYS A 524 -21.89 -35.28 0.84
N SER A 525 -21.25 -34.84 -0.24
CA SER A 525 -21.83 -34.87 -1.60
C SER A 525 -21.27 -36.02 -2.43
N ARG A 526 -22.15 -36.65 -3.22
CA ARG A 526 -21.78 -37.69 -4.21
C ARG A 526 -21.81 -37.10 -5.61
N ALA A 527 -20.86 -37.52 -6.44
CA ALA A 527 -20.89 -37.17 -7.85
C ALA A 527 -22.02 -37.95 -8.55
N VAL A 528 -22.94 -37.22 -9.19
CA VAL A 528 -24.01 -37.78 -10.03
C VAL A 528 -23.89 -37.21 -11.44
N SER A 529 -24.18 -38.01 -12.45
CA SER A 529 -24.13 -37.57 -13.85
C SER A 529 -25.53 -37.60 -14.47
N CYS A 530 -25.90 -36.55 -15.20
CA CYS A 530 -27.12 -36.55 -15.97
C CYS A 530 -26.98 -37.49 -17.18
N LYS A 531 -27.84 -38.50 -17.28
CA LYS A 531 -27.84 -39.42 -18.43
C LYS A 531 -28.22 -38.74 -19.76
N LYS A 532 -28.93 -37.61 -19.71
CA LYS A 532 -29.39 -36.88 -20.90
C LYS A 532 -28.31 -35.99 -21.53
N CYS A 533 -27.50 -35.32 -20.72
CA CYS A 533 -26.50 -34.34 -21.21
C CYS A 533 -25.06 -34.61 -20.75
N GLY A 534 -24.81 -35.69 -20.01
CA GLY A 534 -23.46 -36.08 -19.57
C GLY A 534 -22.85 -35.23 -18.46
N GLN A 535 -23.45 -34.09 -18.11
CA GLN A 535 -22.90 -33.20 -17.08
C GLN A 535 -22.90 -33.84 -15.69
N ARG A 536 -21.83 -33.57 -14.94
CA ARG A 536 -21.59 -34.09 -13.58
C ARG A 536 -21.94 -33.02 -12.55
N PHE A 537 -22.63 -33.43 -11.50
CA PHE A 537 -23.09 -32.58 -10.41
C PHE A 537 -22.75 -33.23 -9.08
N ALA A 538 -22.64 -32.43 -8.02
CA ALA A 538 -22.51 -32.92 -6.66
C ALA A 538 -23.91 -32.94 -6.00
N ALA A 539 -24.44 -34.12 -5.68
CA ALA A 539 -25.70 -34.27 -4.98
C ALA A 539 -25.45 -34.46 -3.47
N SER A 540 -26.16 -33.70 -2.63
CA SER A 540 -26.09 -33.87 -1.17
C SER A 540 -26.71 -35.20 -0.72
N GLN A 541 -26.24 -35.72 0.43
CA GLN A 541 -26.77 -36.92 1.05
C GLN A 541 -28.30 -36.89 1.29
N SER A 542 -28.90 -35.72 1.49
CA SER A 542 -30.36 -35.53 1.63
C SER A 542 -31.17 -35.83 0.37
N LEU A 543 -30.50 -35.95 -0.78
CA LEU A 543 -31.07 -36.31 -2.06
C LEU A 543 -30.86 -37.79 -2.39
N ALA A 544 -30.19 -38.57 -1.54
CA ALA A 544 -29.98 -40.00 -1.76
C ALA A 544 -31.32 -40.73 -1.99
N GLY A 545 -31.38 -41.53 -3.06
CA GLY A 545 -32.58 -42.25 -3.46
C GLY A 545 -33.67 -41.41 -4.16
N LYS A 546 -33.50 -40.08 -4.27
CA LYS A 546 -34.45 -39.19 -4.95
C LYS A 546 -34.08 -38.97 -6.41
N THR A 547 -35.08 -38.66 -7.22
CA THR A 547 -34.89 -38.17 -8.60
C THR A 547 -34.98 -36.65 -8.60
N VAL A 548 -33.96 -35.98 -9.14
CA VAL A 548 -33.89 -34.51 -9.25
C VAL A 548 -33.74 -34.07 -10.70
N ALA A 549 -34.19 -32.86 -11.04
CA ALA A 549 -34.04 -32.32 -12.38
C ALA A 549 -32.61 -31.81 -12.61
N CYS A 550 -32.05 -32.10 -13.78
CA CYS A 550 -30.77 -31.56 -14.23
C CYS A 550 -30.87 -30.03 -14.40
N PRO A 551 -30.02 -29.21 -13.75
CA PRO A 551 -30.05 -27.76 -13.90
C PRO A 551 -29.86 -27.28 -15.35
N SER A 552 -29.18 -28.08 -16.17
CA SER A 552 -28.74 -27.66 -17.50
C SER A 552 -29.65 -28.14 -18.64
N CYS A 553 -30.43 -29.21 -18.44
CA CYS A 553 -31.27 -29.78 -19.50
C CYS A 553 -32.63 -30.30 -19.02
N SER A 554 -32.94 -30.09 -17.74
CA SER A 554 -34.14 -30.53 -17.04
C SER A 554 -34.38 -32.06 -17.05
N GLY A 555 -33.41 -32.85 -17.53
CA GLY A 555 -33.49 -34.31 -17.53
C GLY A 555 -33.42 -34.91 -16.12
N ALA A 556 -34.11 -36.02 -15.90
CA ALA A 556 -34.13 -36.69 -14.59
C ALA A 556 -32.76 -37.27 -14.22
N ILE A 557 -32.26 -36.94 -13.02
CA ILE A 557 -31.06 -37.47 -12.40
C ILE A 557 -31.49 -38.32 -11.20
N LYS A 558 -31.26 -39.63 -11.26
CA LYS A 558 -31.51 -40.54 -10.13
C LYS A 558 -30.28 -40.54 -9.22
N VAL A 559 -30.41 -40.04 -8.00
CA VAL A 559 -29.33 -40.03 -7.02
C VAL A 559 -29.26 -41.41 -6.35
N PRO A 560 -28.12 -42.11 -6.37
CA PRO A 560 -28.00 -43.45 -5.76
C PRO A 560 -28.38 -43.41 -4.26
N PRO A 561 -29.11 -44.42 -3.74
CA PRO A 561 -29.31 -44.59 -2.30
C PRO A 561 -27.97 -44.82 -1.59
N LEU A 562 -27.95 -44.61 -0.26
CA LEU A 562 -26.73 -44.72 0.55
C LEU A 562 -26.09 -46.10 0.46
#